data_AF-A0AAU6F886-F1
#
_entry.id   AF-A0AAU6F886-F1
#
_cell.length_a   1.000
_cell.length_b   1.000
_cell.length_c   1.000
_cell.angle_alpha   90.00
_cell.angle_beta   90.00
_cell.angle_gamma   90.00
#
_symmetry.space_group_name_H-M   'P 1'
#
loop_
_entity.id
_entity.type
_entity.pdbx_description
1 polymer ?
#
loop_
_entity_poly.entity_id
_entity_poly.type
_entity_poly.pdbx_seq_one_letter_code
_entity_poly.pdbx_strand_id
1 'polypeptide(L)' 'MPVWLVALLAKDGRQYVYRVYAPHDALHGDLFWAAFHCHDEMRRPRASDWFDSAEIWQT' A
#
# COMPACT_ATOMS: atom_id res chain seq x y z
N MET A 1 -15.12 10.13 0.18
CA MET A 1 -14.00 9.63 -0.64
C MET A 1 -13.95 8.13 -0.41
N PRO A 2 -13.88 7.29 -1.47
CA PRO A 2 -13.80 5.85 -1.30
C PRO A 2 -12.53 5.44 -0.54
N VAL A 3 -12.56 4.21 -0.03
CA VAL A 3 -11.43 3.60 0.66
C VAL A 3 -10.83 2.56 -0.25
N TRP A 4 -9.52 2.67 -0.42
CA TRP A 4 -8.68 1.66 -1.03
C TRP A 4 -7.91 0.92 0.06
N LEU A 5 -7.78 -0.39 -0.09
CA LEU A 5 -6.87 -1.21 0.69
C LEU A 5 -5.65 -1.52 -0.16
N VAL A 6 -4.47 -1.26 0.39
CA VAL A 6 -3.17 -1.49 -0.24
C VAL A 6 -2.38 -2.44 0.66
N ALA A 7 -2.15 -3.65 0.19
CA ALA A 7 -1.32 -4.64 0.88
C ALA A 7 0.11 -4.59 0.34
N LEU A 8 1.07 -4.30 1.22
CA LEU A 8 2.50 -4.27 0.89
C LEU A 8 3.18 -5.53 1.40
N LEU A 9 3.81 -6.30 0.50
CA LEU A 9 4.61 -7.47 0.87
C LEU A 9 5.94 -7.01 1.49
N ALA A 10 6.22 -7.46 2.71
CA ALA A 10 7.45 -7.15 3.43
C ALA A 10 8.47 -8.29 3.38
N LYS A 11 9.72 -7.96 3.73
CA LYS A 11 10.85 -8.91 3.76
C LYS A 11 10.67 -10.10 4.72
N ASP A 12 9.77 -9.99 5.69
CA ASP A 12 9.41 -11.09 6.59
C ASP A 12 8.34 -12.02 6.01
N GLY A 13 7.93 -11.79 4.75
CA GLY A 13 6.91 -12.56 4.03
C GLY A 13 5.48 -12.19 4.42
N ARG A 14 5.27 -11.17 5.26
CA ARG A 14 3.93 -10.72 5.65
C ARG A 14 3.44 -9.60 4.75
N GLN A 15 2.13 -9.50 4.60
CA GLN A 15 1.48 -8.35 3.99
C GLN A 15 1.02 -7.36 5.06
N TYR A 16 1.37 -6.09 4.89
CA TYR A 16 0.90 -4.98 5.72
C TYR A 16 -0.15 -4.20 4.93
N VAL A 17 -1.39 -4.17 5.44
CA VAL A 17 -2.53 -3.57 4.72
C VAL A 17 -2.83 -2.19 5.26
N TYR A 18 -2.89 -1.22 4.36
CA TYR A 18 -3.16 0.19 4.65
C TYR A 18 -4.48 0.64 4.02
N ARG A 19 -5.20 1.53 4.72
CA ARG A 19 -6.34 2.25 4.16
C ARG A 19 -5.86 3.55 3.53
N VAL A 20 -6.14 3.74 2.25
CA VAL A 20 -5.86 4.98 1.53
C VAL A 20 -7.18 5.59 1.10
N TYR A 21 -7.47 6.80 1.58
CA TYR A 21 -8.64 7.56 1.17
C TYR A 21 -8.29 8.36 -0.08
N ALA A 22 -8.86 7.98 -1.22
CA ALA A 22 -8.58 8.59 -2.51
C ALA A 22 -9.85 8.63 -3.37
N PRO A 23 -9.90 9.38 -4.47
CA PRO A 23 -10.95 9.27 -5.48
C PRO A 23 -11.07 7.87 -6.12
N HIS A 24 -12.17 7.59 -6.82
CA HIS A 24 -12.37 6.30 -7.52
C HIS A 24 -11.44 6.13 -8.72
N ASP A 25 -10.99 7.24 -9.32
CA ASP A 25 -10.09 7.33 -10.46
C ASP A 25 -8.62 7.51 -10.04
N ALA A 26 -8.31 7.33 -8.76
CA ALA A 26 -6.94 7.34 -8.28
C ALA A 26 -6.10 6.27 -8.99
N LEU A 27 -4.91 6.67 -9.46
CA LEU A 27 -3.99 5.72 -10.07
C LEU A 27 -3.47 4.77 -8.99
N HIS A 28 -3.40 3.48 -9.31
CA HIS A 28 -2.88 2.49 -8.36
C HIS A 28 -1.45 2.82 -7.91
N GLY A 29 -0.63 3.42 -8.78
CA GLY A 29 0.72 3.89 -8.42
C GLY A 29 0.72 4.93 -7.30
N ASP A 30 -0.23 5.85 -7.30
CA ASP A 30 -0.35 6.87 -6.25
C ASP A 30 -0.80 6.23 -4.92
N LEU A 31 -1.71 5.27 -4.98
CA LEU A 31 -2.16 4.50 -3.81
C LEU A 31 -1.01 3.69 -3.20
N PHE A 32 -0.23 3.02 -4.04
CA PHE A 32 0.97 2.30 -3.64
C PHE A 32 1.96 3.23 -2.95
N TRP A 33 2.30 4.36 -3.57
CA TRP A 33 3.25 5.29 -2.99
C TRP A 33 2.80 5.86 -1.66
N ALA A 34 1.51 6.20 -1.52
CA ALA A 34 0.95 6.68 -0.26
C ALA A 34 1.08 5.64 0.86
N ALA A 35 0.73 4.38 0.58
CA ALA A 35 0.88 3.29 1.54
C ALA A 35 2.36 2.99 1.85
N PHE A 36 3.22 2.98 0.82
CA PHE A 36 4.64 2.65 0.94
C PHE A 36 5.39 3.68 1.77
N HIS A 37 5.17 4.97 1.54
CA HIS A 37 5.75 6.05 2.37
C HIS A 37 5.29 5.93 3.83
N CYS A 38 4.00 5.68 4.05
CA CYS A 38 3.47 5.47 5.40
C CYS A 38 4.13 4.26 6.09
N HIS A 39 4.40 3.18 5.35
CA HIS A 39 5.07 2.00 5.89
C HIS A 39 6.54 2.24 6.23
N ASP A 40 7.28 2.94 5.36
CA ASP A 40 8.72 3.18 5.52
C ASP A 40 9.04 4.02 6.77
N GLU A 41 8.11 4.87 7.20
CA GLU A 41 8.21 5.64 8.45
C GLU A 41 8.00 4.78 9.72
N MET A 42 7.53 3.54 9.60
CA MET A 42 7.23 2.67 10.74
C MET A 42 8.40 1.75 11.09
N ARG A 43 8.49 1.35 12.38
CA ARG A 43 9.41 0.30 12.84
C ARG A 43 8.91 -1.11 12.47
N ARG A 44 8.71 -1.38 11.18
CA ARG A 44 8.29 -2.66 10.61
C ARG A 44 9.39 -3.22 9.69
N PRO A 45 9.41 -4.54 9.42
CA PRO A 45 10.25 -5.11 8.37
C PRO A 45 9.96 -4.41 7.04
N ARG A 46 11.02 -4.01 6.32
CA ARG A 46 10.90 -3.21 5.09
C ARG A 46 9.97 -3.87 4.06
N ALA A 47 9.02 -3.09 3.54
CA ALA A 47 8.20 -3.44 2.39
C ALA A 47 9.02 -3.52 1.09
N SER A 48 8.59 -4.37 0.16
CA SER A 48 9.06 -4.38 -1.21
C SER A 48 8.68 -3.08 -1.91
N ASP A 49 9.64 -2.46 -2.59
CA ASP A 49 9.43 -1.26 -3.42
C ASP A 49 8.94 -1.59 -4.83
N TRP A 50 8.71 -2.88 -5.13
CA TRP A 50 8.18 -3.33 -6.41
C TRP A 50 6.66 -3.15 -6.42
N PHE A 51 6.16 -2.30 -7.31
CA PHE A 51 4.72 -2.05 -7.45
C PHE A 51 3.91 -3.34 -7.65
N ASP A 52 4.40 -4.26 -8.47
CA ASP A 52 3.74 -5.54 -8.79
C ASP A 52 3.65 -6.50 -7.58
N SER A 53 4.34 -6.22 -6.48
CA SER A 53 4.24 -7.00 -5.24
C SER A 53 3.08 -6.56 -4.33
N ALA A 54 2.40 -5.45 -4.68
CA ALA A 54 1.29 -4.94 -3.91
C ALA A 54 -0.06 -5.42 -4.44
N GLU A 55 -0.99 -5.68 -3.52
CA GLU A 55 -2.39 -5.91 -3.86
C GLU A 55 -3.20 -4.66 -3.54
N ILE A 56 -4.04 -4.22 -4.47
CA ILE A 56 -4.80 -2.97 -4.37
C ILE A 56 -6.25 -3.23 -4.75
N TRP A 57 -7.19 -2.89 -3.85
CA TRP A 57 -8.62 -3.05 -4.10
C TRP A 57 -9.45 -1.99 -3.38
N GLN A 58 -10.66 -1.73 -3.89
CA GLN A 58 -11.64 -0.84 -3.25
C GLN A 58 -12.53 -1.63 -2.28
N THR A 59 -12.99 -0.95 -1.23
CA THR A 59 -14.02 -1.46 -0.28
C THR A 59 -15.26 -0.59 -0.29
#